data_AF-A0A8I1Q3L0-F1
#
_entry.id   AF-A0A8I1Q3L0-F1
#
_cell.length_a   1.000
_cell.length_b   1.000
_cell.length_c   1.000
_cell.angle_alpha   90.00
_cell.angle_beta   90.00
_cell.angle_gamma   90.00
#
_symmetry.space_group_name_H-M   'P 1'
#
loop_
_entity.id
_entity.type
_entity.pdbx_description
1 polymer ?
#
loop_
_entity_poly.entity_id
_entity_poly.type
_entity_poly.pdbx_seq_one_letter_code
_entity_poly.pdbx_strand_id
1 'polypeptide(L)'
;MTNREIILDADGLTVDEIGALWAFLHGDIMEPGIRSRLREYWGLCPRHAWGHAVVEIELWEAGAGARHGHQPFDVGVLHDALLSQMAGALAGRHHTSTRVLRREGGCYVCQQLGGGAEPVGYAGFDSTALAAEANRMIYTRRWLAETKPVWELVTCPTCAGTSTGRLCRTHLLEASIDAASAADTGTYLAGLDRRLRLLVDSMTQNGTPSTPDADASWVEAVAWFAGWSFPLALSSDDSNRINP
;
A
#
# COMPACT_ATOMS: atom_id res chain seq x y z
N MET A 1 14.73 -0.36 -20.69
CA MET A 1 14.85 0.68 -19.66
C MET A 1 14.50 0.04 -18.33
N THR A 2 15.52 -0.34 -17.57
CA THR A 2 15.38 -0.95 -16.25
C THR A 2 14.83 0.11 -15.30
N ASN A 3 13.52 0.07 -15.03
CA ASN A 3 12.91 0.78 -13.91
C ASN A 3 13.56 0.23 -12.63
N ARG A 4 14.62 0.89 -12.16
CA ARG A 4 14.89 0.92 -10.72
C ARG A 4 13.68 1.61 -10.12
N GLU A 5 12.69 0.82 -9.73
CA GLU A 5 11.60 1.29 -8.87
C GLU A 5 12.27 2.05 -7.73
N ILE A 6 11.97 3.35 -7.61
CA ILE A 6 12.43 4.15 -6.49
C ILE A 6 11.67 3.62 -5.29
N ILE A 7 12.30 2.66 -4.62
CA ILE A 7 11.86 2.12 -3.35
C ILE A 7 12.00 3.27 -2.33
N LEU A 8 11.19 3.21 -1.29
CA LEU A 8 11.28 4.07 -0.12
C LEU A 8 12.47 3.68 0.78
N ASP A 9 13.66 3.44 0.20
CA ASP A 9 14.76 2.77 0.90
C ASP A 9 15.94 3.67 1.31
N ALA A 10 16.44 4.59 0.47
CA ALA A 10 17.64 5.37 0.83
C ALA A 10 17.36 6.82 1.28
N ASP A 11 16.50 7.54 0.56
CA ASP A 11 16.34 8.99 0.72
C ASP A 11 15.11 9.39 1.56
N GLY A 12 14.30 8.40 2.00
CA GLY A 12 13.03 8.64 2.68
C GLY A 12 12.01 9.37 1.82
N LEU A 13 10.92 9.86 2.43
CA LEU A 13 9.99 10.83 1.88
C LEU A 13 10.54 12.25 2.04
N THR A 14 10.43 13.04 0.99
CA THR A 14 10.73 14.48 1.04
C THR A 14 9.66 15.27 1.81
N VAL A 15 9.98 16.48 2.23
CA VAL A 15 9.02 17.39 2.90
C VAL A 15 7.79 17.62 2.03
N ASP A 16 7.97 17.81 0.72
CA ASP A 16 6.86 18.04 -0.21
C ASP A 16 5.99 16.80 -0.38
N GLU A 17 6.60 15.60 -0.44
CA GLU A 17 5.86 14.34 -0.47
C GLU A 17 5.03 14.14 0.81
N ILE A 18 5.60 14.46 1.98
CA ILE A 18 4.89 14.40 3.25
C ILE A 18 3.70 15.36 3.25
N GLY A 19 3.91 16.61 2.82
CA GLY A 19 2.82 17.60 2.71
C GLY A 19 1.70 17.11 1.78
N ALA A 20 2.05 16.60 0.60
CA ALA A 20 1.08 16.10 -0.37
C ALA A 20 0.33 14.85 0.12
N LEU A 21 1.03 13.90 0.76
CA LEU A 21 0.42 12.69 1.31
C LEU A 21 -0.44 12.97 2.55
N TRP A 22 -0.05 13.95 3.36
CA TRP A 22 -0.84 14.39 4.52
C TRP A 22 -2.12 15.09 4.12
N ALA A 23 -2.06 15.99 3.13
CA ALA A 23 -3.25 16.60 2.52
C ALA A 23 -4.16 15.52 1.89
N PHE A 24 -3.56 14.50 1.29
CA PHE A 24 -4.28 13.37 0.73
C PHE A 24 -5.10 12.61 1.77
N LEU A 25 -4.48 12.30 2.91
CA LEU A 25 -5.11 11.66 4.07
C LEU A 25 -6.28 12.50 4.64
N HIS A 26 -6.10 13.81 4.79
CA HIS A 26 -7.06 14.67 5.50
C HIS A 26 -8.27 15.14 4.67
N GLY A 27 -8.37 14.83 3.38
CA GLY A 27 -9.55 15.27 2.62
C GLY A 27 -9.60 14.88 1.16
N ASP A 28 -8.48 14.90 0.43
CA ASP A 28 -8.52 14.67 -1.02
C ASP A 28 -8.99 13.25 -1.36
N ILE A 29 -8.62 12.25 -0.54
CA ILE A 29 -9.08 10.87 -0.74
C ILE A 29 -10.60 10.75 -0.67
N MET A 30 -11.30 11.71 -0.05
CA MET A 30 -12.76 11.74 0.03
C MET A 30 -13.41 12.38 -1.20
N GLU A 31 -12.65 13.10 -2.03
CA GLU A 31 -13.18 13.74 -3.23
C GLU A 31 -13.59 12.70 -4.29
N PRO A 32 -14.85 12.71 -4.80
CA PRO A 32 -15.34 11.70 -5.73
C PRO A 32 -14.50 11.57 -7.01
N GLY A 33 -14.01 12.70 -7.55
CA GLY A 33 -13.17 12.73 -8.75
C GLY A 33 -11.82 12.03 -8.54
N ILE A 34 -11.19 12.27 -7.39
CA ILE A 34 -9.91 11.64 -7.00
C ILE A 34 -10.11 10.14 -6.79
N ARG A 35 -11.14 9.73 -6.05
CA ARG A 35 -11.47 8.31 -5.86
C ARG A 35 -11.72 7.58 -7.18
N SER A 36 -12.40 8.23 -8.13
CA SER A 36 -12.63 7.65 -9.45
C SER A 36 -11.32 7.42 -10.20
N ARG A 37 -10.43 8.42 -10.21
CA ARG A 37 -9.10 8.30 -10.85
C ARG A 37 -8.23 7.24 -10.19
N LEU A 38 -8.23 7.17 -8.85
CA LEU A 38 -7.47 6.13 -8.14
C LEU A 38 -7.95 4.73 -8.50
N ARG A 39 -9.26 4.53 -8.64
CA ARG A 39 -9.82 3.25 -9.10
C ARG A 39 -9.43 2.93 -10.55
N GLU A 40 -9.52 3.91 -11.44
CA GLU A 40 -9.15 3.76 -12.86
C GLU A 40 -7.65 3.44 -13.03
N TYR A 41 -6.78 4.05 -12.21
CA TYR A 41 -5.33 3.92 -12.32
C TYR A 41 -4.76 2.88 -11.36
N TRP A 42 -5.62 2.11 -10.69
CA TRP A 42 -5.26 1.10 -9.71
C TRP A 42 -4.31 1.62 -8.63
N GLY A 43 -4.65 2.78 -8.06
CA GLY A 43 -4.00 3.41 -6.92
C GLY A 43 -2.85 4.36 -7.26
N LEU A 44 -1.98 4.56 -6.27
CA LEU A 44 -0.79 5.40 -6.35
C LEU A 44 0.36 4.65 -7.04
N CYS A 45 1.46 5.33 -7.37
CA CYS A 45 2.68 4.63 -7.81
C CYS A 45 3.32 3.89 -6.61
N PRO A 46 4.23 2.92 -6.82
CA PRO A 46 4.87 2.17 -5.75
C PRO A 46 5.34 3.02 -4.57
N ARG A 47 6.10 4.08 -4.88
CA ARG A 47 6.64 5.03 -3.89
C ARG A 47 5.55 5.71 -3.07
N HIS A 48 4.51 6.25 -3.71
CA HIS A 48 3.45 6.97 -2.99
C HIS A 48 2.40 6.05 -2.36
N ALA A 49 2.25 4.80 -2.82
CA ALA A 49 1.39 3.83 -2.15
C ALA A 49 1.96 3.45 -0.78
N TRP A 50 3.25 3.09 -0.73
CA TRP A 50 3.95 2.85 0.53
C TRP A 50 4.16 4.14 1.34
N GLY A 51 4.40 5.27 0.67
CA GLY A 51 4.51 6.57 1.34
C GLY A 51 3.24 6.97 2.06
N HIS A 52 2.08 6.74 1.45
CA HIS A 52 0.78 6.96 2.10
C HIS A 52 0.64 6.11 3.37
N ALA A 53 0.99 4.82 3.30
CA ALA A 53 0.98 3.95 4.47
C ALA A 53 1.94 4.41 5.58
N VAL A 54 3.17 4.81 5.23
CA VAL A 54 4.14 5.35 6.19
C VAL A 54 3.61 6.62 6.85
N VAL A 55 3.11 7.57 6.06
CA VAL A 55 2.56 8.84 6.60
C VAL A 55 1.41 8.57 7.55
N GLU A 56 0.47 7.70 7.16
CA GLU A 56 -0.66 7.35 8.00
C GLU A 56 -0.22 6.64 9.28
N ILE A 57 0.59 5.59 9.18
CA ILE A 57 1.04 4.79 10.34
C ILE A 57 1.92 5.61 11.29
N GLU A 58 2.81 6.46 10.79
CA GLU A 58 3.75 7.17 11.66
C GLU A 58 3.17 8.45 12.25
N LEU A 59 2.37 9.20 11.49
CA LEU A 59 1.95 10.56 11.87
C LEU A 59 0.51 10.64 12.35
N TRP A 60 -0.33 9.67 12.06
CA TRP A 60 -1.70 9.65 12.58
C TRP A 60 -1.71 9.06 13.98
N GLU A 61 -2.02 9.86 15.00
CA GLU A 61 -2.07 9.39 16.40
C GLU A 61 -3.51 9.16 16.89
N ALA A 62 -4.51 9.72 16.19
CA ALA A 62 -5.90 9.73 16.61
C ALA A 62 -6.70 8.54 16.04
N GLY A 63 -6.79 7.42 16.75
CA GLY A 63 -7.56 6.27 16.23
C GLY A 63 -8.06 5.31 17.30
N ALA A 64 -9.03 4.49 16.92
CA ALA A 64 -9.50 3.36 17.72
C ALA A 64 -8.72 2.08 17.38
N GLY A 65 -9.00 0.99 18.09
CA GLY A 65 -8.31 -0.29 17.90
C GLY A 65 -6.99 -0.42 18.68
N ALA A 66 -6.32 -1.56 18.48
CA ALA A 66 -5.20 -2.00 19.33
C ALA A 66 -3.92 -1.16 19.20
N ARG A 67 -3.79 -0.39 18.11
CA ARG A 67 -2.61 0.44 17.80
C ARG A 67 -2.94 1.94 17.76
N HIS A 68 -4.10 2.33 18.31
CA HIS A 68 -4.59 3.71 18.32
C HIS A 68 -4.58 4.31 16.90
N GLY A 69 -4.01 5.50 16.69
CA GLY A 69 -3.92 6.10 15.36
C GLY A 69 -2.87 5.50 14.43
N HIS A 70 -1.89 4.74 14.92
CA HIS A 70 -0.74 4.29 14.13
C HIS A 70 -1.08 3.11 13.21
N GLN A 71 -2.09 3.30 12.34
CA GLN A 71 -2.70 2.25 11.55
C GLN A 71 -3.13 2.70 10.14
N PRO A 72 -3.00 1.83 9.13
CA PRO A 72 -3.27 2.15 7.73
C PRO A 72 -4.78 2.07 7.42
N PHE A 73 -5.59 2.95 8.02
CA PHE A 73 -7.04 2.94 7.86
C PHE A 73 -7.49 3.38 6.46
N ASP A 74 -7.13 4.58 6.03
CA ASP A 74 -7.46 5.15 4.72
C ASP A 74 -6.74 4.39 3.59
N VAL A 75 -5.51 3.94 3.84
CA VAL A 75 -4.85 2.96 2.97
C VAL A 75 -5.70 1.70 2.84
N GLY A 76 -6.20 1.16 3.95
CA GLY A 76 -7.05 -0.03 3.97
C GLY A 76 -8.35 0.18 3.18
N VAL A 77 -9.05 1.31 3.41
CA VAL A 77 -10.27 1.68 2.70
C VAL A 77 -10.05 1.83 1.19
N LEU A 78 -8.92 2.44 0.79
CA LEU A 78 -8.56 2.55 -0.62
C LEU A 78 -8.32 1.17 -1.23
N HIS A 79 -7.49 0.35 -0.60
CA HIS A 79 -7.09 -0.94 -1.16
C HIS A 79 -8.24 -1.95 -1.12
N ASP A 80 -9.17 -1.85 -0.16
CA ASP A 80 -10.43 -2.59 -0.17
C ASP A 80 -11.21 -2.35 -1.47
N ALA A 81 -11.45 -1.09 -1.83
CA ALA A 81 -12.15 -0.76 -3.07
C ALA A 81 -11.39 -1.25 -4.33
N LEU A 82 -10.05 -1.14 -4.33
CA LEU A 82 -9.22 -1.60 -5.46
C LEU A 82 -9.22 -3.13 -5.59
N LEU A 83 -9.11 -3.86 -4.48
CA LEU A 83 -9.13 -5.32 -4.45
C LEU A 83 -10.47 -5.86 -4.94
N SER A 84 -11.58 -5.33 -4.41
CA SER A 84 -12.93 -5.72 -4.82
C SER A 84 -13.15 -5.53 -6.32
N GLN A 85 -12.74 -4.38 -6.86
CA GLN A 85 -12.88 -4.08 -8.29
C GLN A 85 -11.99 -4.98 -9.15
N MET A 86 -10.73 -5.18 -8.77
CA MET A 86 -9.79 -6.04 -9.51
C MET A 86 -10.23 -7.51 -9.49
N ALA A 87 -10.66 -8.01 -8.32
CA ALA A 87 -11.19 -9.35 -8.18
C ALA A 87 -12.40 -9.58 -9.10
N GLY A 88 -13.34 -8.64 -9.14
CA GLY A 88 -14.50 -8.69 -10.04
C GLY A 88 -14.10 -8.64 -11.52
N ALA A 89 -13.11 -7.83 -11.88
CA ALA A 89 -12.62 -7.73 -13.25
C ALA A 89 -11.93 -9.02 -13.72
N LEU A 90 -11.16 -9.66 -12.85
CA LEU A 90 -10.49 -10.94 -13.14
C LEU A 90 -11.45 -12.14 -13.14
N ALA A 91 -12.54 -12.08 -12.36
CA ALA A 91 -13.60 -13.09 -12.37
C ALA A 91 -14.57 -12.96 -13.56
N GLY A 92 -14.55 -11.82 -14.27
CA GLY A 92 -15.46 -11.54 -15.38
C GLY A 92 -15.13 -12.29 -16.68
N ARG A 93 -16.03 -12.19 -17.66
CA ARG A 93 -15.90 -12.87 -18.97
C ARG A 93 -14.67 -12.45 -19.79
N HIS A 94 -13.95 -11.40 -19.37
CA HIS A 94 -12.72 -10.87 -20.01
C HIS A 94 -11.41 -11.21 -19.26
N HIS A 95 -11.44 -12.23 -18.39
CA HIS A 95 -10.32 -12.80 -17.62
C HIS A 95 -8.97 -12.98 -18.36
N THR A 96 -8.93 -13.06 -19.70
CA THR A 96 -7.67 -13.19 -20.47
C THR A 96 -7.02 -11.86 -20.85
N SER A 97 -7.66 -10.73 -20.55
CA SER A 97 -7.10 -9.43 -20.92
C SER A 97 -6.12 -8.94 -19.86
N THR A 98 -4.83 -9.07 -20.13
CA THR A 98 -3.76 -8.38 -19.38
C THR A 98 -4.00 -6.86 -19.30
N ARG A 99 -4.87 -6.30 -20.15
CA ARG A 99 -5.34 -4.92 -20.06
C ARG A 99 -5.91 -4.56 -18.69
N VAL A 100 -6.66 -5.46 -18.05
CA VAL A 100 -7.23 -5.22 -16.72
C VAL A 100 -6.14 -4.92 -15.69
N LEU A 101 -4.97 -5.55 -15.82
CA LEU A 101 -3.83 -5.36 -14.92
C LEU A 101 -3.06 -4.06 -15.20
N ARG A 102 -3.27 -3.44 -16.37
CA ARG A 102 -2.56 -2.22 -16.75
C ARG A 102 -3.11 -1.03 -16.00
N ARG A 103 -2.19 -0.21 -15.51
CA ARG A 103 -2.49 1.14 -15.04
C ARG A 103 -2.72 2.05 -16.24
N GLU A 104 -3.90 2.65 -16.34
CA GLU A 104 -4.24 3.61 -17.40
C GLU A 104 -4.11 5.07 -16.91
N GLY A 105 -2.97 5.48 -16.33
CA GLY A 105 -2.78 6.88 -15.90
C GLY A 105 -1.60 7.16 -14.96
N GLY A 106 -1.39 8.43 -14.61
CA GLY A 106 -0.34 8.89 -13.70
C GLY A 106 -0.66 8.69 -12.22
N CYS A 107 0.31 8.90 -11.33
CA CYS A 107 0.06 8.97 -9.89
C CYS A 107 -0.42 10.36 -9.51
N TYR A 108 -1.53 10.43 -8.74
CA TYR A 108 -2.11 11.68 -8.27
C TYR A 108 -1.09 12.54 -7.51
N VAL A 109 -0.36 11.94 -6.56
CA VAL A 109 0.66 12.65 -5.77
C VAL A 109 1.80 13.15 -6.66
N CYS A 110 2.29 12.34 -7.63
CA CYS A 110 3.29 12.81 -8.59
C CYS A 110 2.79 14.02 -9.41
N GLN A 111 1.51 14.04 -9.79
CA GLN A 111 0.92 15.14 -10.54
C GLN A 111 0.80 16.41 -9.69
N GLN A 112 0.44 16.28 -8.40
CA GLN A 112 0.41 17.38 -7.45
C GLN A 112 1.81 18.00 -7.27
N LEU A 113 2.82 17.17 -7.05
CA LEU A 113 4.21 17.61 -6.88
C LEU A 113 4.80 18.25 -8.15
N GLY A 114 4.45 17.74 -9.33
CA GLY A 114 4.90 18.28 -10.62
C GLY A 114 4.19 19.57 -11.05
N GLY A 115 3.08 19.94 -10.40
CA GLY A 115 2.23 21.06 -10.78
C GLY A 115 2.72 22.44 -10.36
N GLY A 116 3.82 22.52 -9.59
CA GLY A 116 4.34 23.80 -9.07
C GLY A 116 3.40 24.50 -8.07
N ALA A 117 2.39 23.79 -7.56
CA ALA A 117 1.60 24.28 -6.43
C ALA A 117 2.52 24.37 -5.21
N GLU A 118 2.42 25.45 -4.43
CA GLU A 118 3.10 25.51 -3.14
C GLU A 118 2.69 24.28 -2.32
N PRO A 119 3.63 23.56 -1.70
CA PRO A 119 3.31 22.47 -0.81
C PRO A 119 2.30 23.00 0.21
N VAL A 120 1.12 22.40 0.24
CA VAL A 120 0.11 22.74 1.24
C VAL A 120 0.63 22.19 2.56
N GLY A 121 1.54 22.92 3.20
CA GLY A 121 1.88 22.70 4.59
C GLY A 121 0.59 22.88 5.38
N TYR A 122 0.27 21.90 6.22
CA TYR A 122 -0.84 22.06 7.15
C TYR A 122 -0.53 23.29 8.02
N ALA A 123 -1.47 24.26 8.05
CA ALA A 123 -1.28 25.52 8.73
C ALA A 123 -0.88 25.29 10.20
N GLY A 124 0.37 25.62 10.54
CA GLY A 124 0.91 25.58 11.90
C GLY A 124 1.77 24.36 12.26
N PHE A 125 2.01 23.41 11.35
CA PHE A 125 2.91 22.27 11.60
C PHE A 125 4.25 22.43 10.89
N ASP A 126 5.33 22.01 11.55
CA ASP A 126 6.68 21.99 10.97
C ASP A 126 6.80 20.77 10.05
N SER A 127 6.64 20.99 8.74
CA SER A 127 6.73 19.93 7.72
C SER A 127 8.10 19.25 7.68
N THR A 128 9.17 19.92 8.12
CA THR A 128 10.49 19.31 8.25
C THR A 128 10.52 18.32 9.41
N ALA A 129 9.93 18.70 10.56
CA ALA A 129 9.81 17.81 11.70
C ALA A 129 8.94 16.59 11.38
N LEU A 130 7.80 16.78 10.71
CA LEU A 130 6.94 15.67 10.27
C LEU A 130 7.65 14.72 9.31
N ALA A 131 8.44 15.26 8.36
CA ALA A 131 9.23 14.44 7.46
C ALA A 131 10.32 13.65 8.20
N ALA A 132 11.01 14.29 9.15
CA ALA A 132 11.98 13.60 9.99
C ALA A 132 11.32 12.48 10.80
N GLU A 133 10.12 12.74 11.34
CA GLU A 133 9.36 11.76 12.12
C GLU A 133 8.90 10.56 11.29
N ALA A 134 8.19 10.78 10.19
CA ALA A 134 7.70 9.72 9.32
C ALA A 134 8.84 8.82 8.78
N ASN A 135 9.98 9.43 8.46
CA ASN A 135 11.14 8.70 7.96
C ASN A 135 11.85 7.84 9.03
N ARG A 136 11.51 7.98 10.32
CA ARG A 136 11.97 7.02 11.34
C ARG A 136 11.33 5.64 11.16
N MET A 137 10.11 5.59 10.61
CA MET A 137 9.37 4.36 10.31
C MET A 137 9.28 3.40 11.51
N ILE A 138 9.14 3.93 12.74
CA ILE A 138 9.20 3.12 13.97
C ILE A 138 8.01 2.16 14.03
N TYR A 139 6.81 2.68 13.82
CA TYR A 139 5.58 1.91 13.90
C TYR A 139 5.40 0.99 12.69
N THR A 140 5.80 1.46 11.51
CA THR A 140 5.78 0.72 10.25
C THR A 140 6.70 -0.49 10.33
N ARG A 141 7.97 -0.31 10.75
CA ARG A 141 8.91 -1.43 10.94
C ARG A 141 8.36 -2.45 11.95
N ARG A 142 7.84 -1.96 13.08
CA ARG A 142 7.24 -2.82 14.10
C ARG A 142 6.09 -3.66 13.54
N TRP A 143 5.12 -3.06 12.84
CA TRP A 143 4.00 -3.82 12.28
C TRP A 143 4.47 -4.80 11.20
N LEU A 144 5.36 -4.38 10.29
CA LEU A 144 5.93 -5.27 9.28
C LEU A 144 6.60 -6.49 9.91
N ALA A 145 7.37 -6.30 10.98
CA ALA A 145 8.01 -7.38 11.72
C ALA A 145 6.99 -8.30 12.43
N GLU A 146 6.00 -7.73 13.12
CA GLU A 146 4.93 -8.47 13.80
C GLU A 146 4.13 -9.38 12.84
N THR A 147 3.93 -8.94 11.59
CA THR A 147 3.10 -9.63 10.59
C THR A 147 3.90 -10.44 9.57
N LYS A 148 5.24 -10.38 9.62
CA LYS A 148 6.14 -11.08 8.69
C LYS A 148 5.83 -12.56 8.48
N PRO A 149 5.58 -13.36 9.54
CA PRO A 149 5.31 -14.78 9.36
C PRO A 149 4.11 -15.10 8.47
N VAL A 150 3.17 -14.15 8.31
CA VAL A 150 1.98 -14.31 7.49
C VAL A 150 2.24 -13.82 6.05
N TRP A 151 2.66 -12.56 5.88
CA TRP A 151 2.79 -12.00 4.53
C TRP A 151 3.98 -12.59 3.76
N GLU A 152 5.02 -13.09 4.44
CA GLU A 152 6.19 -13.68 3.78
C GLU A 152 5.80 -14.88 2.90
N LEU A 153 4.80 -15.66 3.33
CA LEU A 153 4.29 -16.86 2.64
C LEU A 153 3.65 -16.56 1.28
N VAL A 154 3.17 -15.34 1.07
CA VAL A 154 2.46 -14.92 -0.15
C VAL A 154 3.23 -13.87 -0.96
N THR A 155 4.43 -13.51 -0.51
CA THR A 155 5.31 -12.56 -1.19
C THR A 155 5.50 -12.91 -2.66
N CYS A 156 5.60 -11.90 -3.52
CA CYS A 156 5.88 -12.16 -4.92
C CYS A 156 7.26 -12.82 -5.12
N PRO A 157 7.31 -14.03 -5.72
CA PRO A 157 8.58 -14.75 -5.88
C PRO A 157 9.59 -13.98 -6.73
N THR A 158 9.12 -13.26 -7.76
CA THR A 158 9.99 -12.41 -8.59
C THR A 158 10.55 -11.22 -7.81
N CYS A 159 9.75 -10.58 -6.95
CA CYS A 159 10.25 -9.49 -6.09
C CYS A 159 11.26 -10.01 -5.04
N ALA A 160 10.99 -11.18 -4.45
CA ALA A 160 11.80 -11.76 -3.39
C ALA A 160 13.01 -12.56 -3.88
N GLY A 161 13.09 -12.87 -5.17
CA GLY A 161 14.10 -13.79 -5.70
C GLY A 161 13.91 -15.24 -5.23
N THR A 162 12.66 -15.65 -4.95
CA THR A 162 12.29 -17.00 -4.49
C THR A 162 11.50 -17.75 -5.56
N SER A 163 11.17 -19.02 -5.31
CA SER A 163 10.37 -19.87 -6.23
C SER A 163 8.91 -20.05 -5.80
N THR A 164 8.55 -19.56 -4.61
CA THR A 164 7.23 -19.78 -3.99
C THR A 164 6.56 -18.45 -3.66
N GLY A 165 5.23 -18.39 -3.79
CA GLY A 165 4.44 -17.23 -3.42
C GLY A 165 3.42 -16.85 -4.49
N ARG A 166 2.95 -15.59 -4.47
CA ARG A 166 1.92 -15.08 -5.39
C ARG A 166 2.45 -13.87 -6.18
N LEU A 167 2.34 -13.90 -7.51
CA LEU A 167 2.78 -12.75 -8.33
C LEU A 167 2.00 -11.49 -7.96
N CYS A 168 2.73 -10.38 -7.76
CA CYS A 168 2.12 -9.05 -7.68
C CYS A 168 1.60 -8.63 -9.06
N ARG A 169 0.77 -7.60 -9.11
CA ARG A 169 0.14 -7.09 -10.34
C ARG A 169 1.16 -6.86 -11.47
N THR A 170 2.29 -6.23 -11.17
CA THR A 170 3.33 -5.91 -12.16
C THR A 170 3.91 -7.18 -12.79
N HIS A 171 4.32 -8.15 -11.98
CA HIS A 171 4.87 -9.40 -12.50
C HIS A 171 3.82 -10.32 -13.11
N LEU A 172 2.55 -10.20 -12.71
CA LEU A 172 1.43 -10.88 -13.34
C LEU A 172 1.17 -10.33 -14.76
N LEU A 173 1.28 -9.01 -14.93
CA LEU A 173 1.16 -8.33 -16.23
C LEU A 173 2.29 -8.77 -17.19
N GLU A 174 3.51 -8.93 -16.67
CA GLU A 174 4.66 -9.40 -17.45
C GLU A 174 4.56 -10.89 -17.83
N ALA A 175 4.09 -11.73 -16.91
CA ALA A 175 3.99 -13.17 -17.10
C ALA A 175 2.91 -13.59 -18.12
N SER A 176 2.01 -12.68 -18.53
CA SER A 176 0.91 -12.96 -19.46
C SER A 176 0.07 -14.18 -19.07
N ILE A 177 -0.82 -13.98 -18.10
CA ILE A 177 -1.62 -15.05 -17.51
C ILE A 177 -2.71 -15.61 -18.42
N ASP A 178 -3.01 -16.89 -18.22
CA ASP A 178 -4.17 -17.55 -18.81
C ASP A 178 -5.46 -17.31 -18.01
N ALA A 179 -6.54 -17.83 -18.57
CA ALA A 179 -7.88 -17.76 -18.01
C ALA A 179 -7.98 -18.30 -16.57
N ALA A 180 -7.40 -19.49 -16.33
CA ALA A 180 -7.48 -20.17 -15.05
C ALA A 180 -6.69 -19.42 -13.97
N SER A 181 -5.49 -18.95 -14.32
CA SER A 181 -4.64 -18.16 -13.44
C SER A 181 -5.26 -16.81 -13.09
N ALA A 182 -5.97 -16.18 -14.04
CA ALA A 182 -6.74 -14.96 -13.78
C ALA A 182 -7.88 -15.19 -12.77
N ALA A 183 -8.65 -16.27 -12.95
CA ALA A 183 -9.75 -16.60 -12.04
C ALA A 183 -9.26 -16.99 -10.63
N ASP A 184 -8.15 -17.74 -10.54
CA ASP A 184 -7.50 -18.06 -9.26
C ASP A 184 -6.98 -16.80 -8.57
N THR A 185 -6.33 -15.90 -9.32
CA THR A 185 -5.91 -14.59 -8.80
C THR A 185 -7.11 -13.78 -8.30
N GLY A 186 -8.21 -13.71 -9.07
CA GLY A 186 -9.43 -13.01 -8.66
C GLY A 186 -10.01 -13.58 -7.35
N THR A 187 -10.01 -14.92 -7.20
CA THR A 187 -10.46 -15.59 -5.98
C THR A 187 -9.56 -15.26 -4.79
N TYR A 188 -8.24 -15.26 -4.99
CA TYR A 188 -7.28 -14.86 -3.96
C TYR A 188 -7.50 -13.40 -3.53
N LEU A 189 -7.65 -12.48 -4.47
CA LEU A 189 -7.88 -11.06 -4.17
C LEU A 189 -9.20 -10.81 -3.44
N ALA A 190 -10.27 -11.54 -3.78
CA ALA A 190 -11.52 -11.51 -3.01
C ALA A 190 -11.34 -12.06 -1.58
N GLY A 191 -10.45 -13.04 -1.39
CA GLY A 191 -10.05 -13.51 -0.07
C GLY A 191 -9.28 -12.46 0.72
N LEU A 192 -8.36 -11.76 0.07
CA LEU A 192 -7.57 -10.67 0.66
C LEU A 192 -8.43 -9.46 1.02
N ASP A 193 -9.35 -9.06 0.15
CA ASP A 193 -10.37 -8.01 0.40
C ASP A 193 -11.11 -8.27 1.71
N ARG A 194 -11.61 -9.50 1.92
CA ARG A 194 -12.29 -9.86 3.17
C ARG A 194 -11.40 -9.73 4.41
N ARG A 195 -10.13 -10.15 4.34
CA ARG A 195 -9.19 -9.99 5.48
C ARG A 195 -8.91 -8.52 5.76
N LEU A 196 -8.75 -7.72 4.71
CA LEU A 196 -8.53 -6.28 4.83
C LEU A 196 -9.75 -5.57 5.43
N ARG A 197 -10.97 -5.94 5.04
CA ARG A 197 -12.19 -5.43 5.67
C ARG A 197 -12.24 -5.71 7.17
N LEU A 198 -11.80 -6.88 7.62
CA LEU A 198 -11.72 -7.20 9.05
C LEU A 198 -10.72 -6.29 9.79
N LEU A 199 -9.57 -6.02 9.17
CA LEU A 199 -8.61 -5.06 9.71
C LEU A 199 -9.22 -3.65 9.76
N VAL A 200 -9.81 -3.18 8.67
CA VAL A 200 -10.47 -1.85 8.60
C VAL A 200 -11.57 -1.71 9.65
N ASP A 201 -12.42 -2.72 9.80
CA ASP A 201 -13.49 -2.70 10.80
C ASP A 201 -12.93 -2.61 12.22
N SER A 202 -11.86 -3.34 12.53
CA SER A 202 -11.20 -3.34 13.84
C SER A 202 -10.64 -1.99 14.30
N MET A 203 -10.40 -1.08 13.34
CA MET A 203 -9.90 0.27 13.57
C MET A 203 -11.02 1.28 13.85
N THR A 204 -12.29 0.87 13.77
CA THR A 204 -13.45 1.71 14.09
C THR A 204 -13.78 1.66 15.58
N GLN A 205 -14.53 2.66 16.08
CA GLN A 205 -14.89 2.76 17.51
C GLN A 205 -15.61 1.51 18.07
N ASN A 206 -16.37 0.81 17.23
CA ASN A 206 -17.15 -0.37 17.62
C ASN A 206 -16.62 -1.65 16.95
N GLY A 207 -15.43 -1.59 16.36
CA GLY A 207 -14.83 -2.69 15.62
C GLY A 207 -14.48 -3.88 16.50
N THR A 208 -14.62 -5.09 15.94
CA THR A 208 -14.07 -6.28 16.60
C THR A 208 -12.54 -6.31 16.48
N PRO A 209 -11.81 -6.80 17.50
CA PRO A 209 -10.36 -6.96 17.40
C PRO A 209 -9.93 -7.75 16.15
N SER A 210 -8.86 -7.31 15.51
CA SER A 210 -8.29 -7.99 14.33
C SER A 210 -7.67 -9.35 14.70
N THR A 211 -7.38 -10.13 13.66
CA THR A 211 -6.61 -11.37 13.75
C THR A 211 -5.21 -11.18 13.15
N PRO A 212 -4.22 -12.05 13.43
CA PRO A 212 -2.91 -11.96 12.79
C PRO A 212 -2.97 -11.94 11.25
N ASP A 213 -3.88 -12.72 10.66
CA ASP A 213 -4.08 -12.75 9.21
C ASP A 213 -4.70 -11.44 8.67
N ALA A 214 -5.60 -10.82 9.44
CA ALA A 214 -6.15 -9.51 9.10
C ALA A 214 -5.06 -8.42 9.25
N ASP A 215 -4.27 -8.46 10.31
CA ASP A 215 -3.17 -7.51 10.55
C ASP A 215 -2.12 -7.54 9.44
N ALA A 216 -1.86 -8.69 8.82
CA ALA A 216 -0.92 -8.80 7.70
C ALA A 216 -1.52 -8.34 6.35
N SER A 217 -2.84 -8.26 6.25
CA SER A 217 -3.54 -8.07 4.98
C SER A 217 -3.28 -6.71 4.32
N TRP A 218 -3.00 -5.65 5.09
CA TRP A 218 -2.66 -4.35 4.50
C TRP A 218 -1.33 -4.42 3.74
N VAL A 219 -0.35 -5.16 4.26
CA VAL A 219 0.96 -5.35 3.60
C VAL A 219 0.74 -6.08 2.28
N GLU A 220 0.01 -7.20 2.31
CA GLU A 220 -0.34 -7.96 1.11
C GLU A 220 -1.08 -7.10 0.07
N ALA A 221 -2.06 -6.31 0.53
CA ALA A 221 -2.89 -5.48 -0.34
C ALA A 221 -2.07 -4.39 -1.03
N VAL A 222 -1.30 -3.62 -0.27
CA VAL A 222 -0.42 -2.59 -0.84
C VAL A 222 0.61 -3.24 -1.76
N ALA A 223 1.30 -4.30 -1.30
CA ALA A 223 2.36 -4.95 -2.06
C ALA A 223 1.88 -5.61 -3.35
N TRP A 224 0.64 -6.11 -3.40
CA TRP A 224 0.11 -6.69 -4.62
C TRP A 224 -0.03 -5.63 -5.74
N PHE A 225 -0.48 -4.41 -5.40
CA PHE A 225 -0.58 -3.31 -6.37
C PHE A 225 0.74 -2.57 -6.60
N ALA A 226 1.51 -2.35 -5.53
CA ALA A 226 2.67 -1.46 -5.48
C ALA A 226 4.02 -2.17 -5.53
N GLY A 227 4.05 -3.51 -5.48
CA GLY A 227 5.29 -4.29 -5.38
C GLY A 227 5.75 -4.52 -3.95
N TRP A 228 6.57 -5.55 -3.76
CA TRP A 228 7.03 -6.05 -2.46
C TRP A 228 8.39 -5.50 -2.00
N SER A 229 9.03 -4.67 -2.82
CA SER A 229 10.39 -4.19 -2.58
C SER A 229 10.55 -3.45 -1.25
N PHE A 230 9.57 -2.62 -0.86
CA PHE A 230 9.58 -1.89 0.40
C PHE A 230 9.54 -2.79 1.66
N PRO A 231 8.53 -3.67 1.87
CA PRO A 231 8.50 -4.52 3.06
C PRO A 231 9.68 -5.51 3.10
N LEU A 232 10.19 -5.95 1.94
CA LEU A 232 11.39 -6.78 1.86
C LEU A 232 12.65 -6.03 2.30
N ALA A 233 12.84 -4.79 1.87
CA ALA A 233 13.97 -3.96 2.28
C ALA A 233 13.95 -3.71 3.79
N LEU A 234 12.82 -3.22 4.34
CA LEU A 234 12.71 -2.89 5.76
C LEU A 234 12.86 -4.10 6.69
N SER A 235 12.39 -5.28 6.26
CA SER A 235 12.51 -6.50 7.06
C SER A 235 13.87 -7.19 6.95
N SER A 236 14.72 -6.78 6.00
CA SER A 236 16.09 -7.27 5.85
C SER A 236 17.06 -6.49 6.73
N ASP A 237 16.85 -5.18 6.89
CA ASP A 237 17.69 -4.27 7.69
C ASP A 237 17.74 -4.62 9.19
N ASP A 238 16.67 -5.17 9.76
CA ASP A 238 16.64 -5.57 11.17
C ASP A 238 17.54 -6.78 11.47
N SER A 239 17.81 -7.63 10.48
CA SER A 239 18.74 -8.76 10.60
C SER A 239 20.19 -8.32 10.85
N ASN A 240 20.53 -7.08 10.50
CA ASN A 240 21.89 -6.54 10.56
C ASN A 240 22.11 -5.59 11.76
N ARG A 241 21.05 -5.27 12.53
CA ARG A 241 21.12 -4.44 13.75
C ARG A 241 21.05 -5.25 15.05
N ILE A 242 20.83 -6.56 14.96
CA ILE A 242 20.89 -7.50 16.08
C ILE A 242 22.22 -8.28 15.99
N ASN A 243 23.34 -7.58 16.13
CA ASN A 243 24.59 -8.18 16.57
C ASN A 243 25.28 -7.13 17.46
N PRO A 244 25.38 -7.36 18.79
CA PRO A 244 26.05 -6.45 19.70
C PRO A 244 27.56 -6.35 19.45
#